data_AF-A0A7C1A1U6-F1
#
_entry.id   AF-A0A7C1A1U6-F1
#
_cell.length_a   1.000
_cell.length_b   1.000
_cell.length_c   1.000
_cell.angle_alpha   90.00
_cell.angle_beta   90.00
_cell.angle_gamma   90.00
#
_symmetry.space_group_name_H-M   'P 1'
#
loop_
_entity.id
_entity.type
_entity.pdbx_description
1 polymer ?
#
loop_
_entity_poly.entity_id
_entity_poly.type
_entity_poly.pdbx_seq_one_letter_code
_entity_poly.pdbx_strand_id
1 'polypeptide(L)'
;RERNVLAGQRTVAACYRTIYARARTGLAFIRTGVSFLGLALGLISYFGFSLLTIFDLMLIVGGVLFVVDGALWYLPVRKEQAETPRCPVPT
;
A
#
# COMPACT_ATOMS: atom_id res chain seq x y z
N ARG A 1 3.39 -39.84 -0.89
CA ARG A 1 3.47 -38.81 0.17
C ARG A 1 4.14 -37.52 -0.34
N GLU A 2 5.24 -37.61 -1.09
CA GLU A 2 5.96 -36.46 -1.70
C GLU A 2 5.08 -35.54 -2.58
N ARG A 3 4.12 -36.10 -3.33
CA ARG A 3 3.21 -35.32 -4.19
C ARG A 3 2.33 -34.33 -3.42
N ASN A 4 1.89 -34.69 -2.21
CA ASN A 4 1.11 -33.79 -1.36
C ASN A 4 1.96 -32.65 -0.79
N VAL A 5 3.24 -32.91 -0.51
CA VAL A 5 4.18 -31.88 -0.02
C VAL A 5 4.42 -30.84 -1.11
N LEU A 6 4.72 -31.28 -2.33
CA LEU A 6 4.92 -30.39 -3.48
C LEU A 6 3.63 -29.61 -3.84
N ALA A 7 2.46 -30.24 -3.70
CA ALA A 7 1.18 -29.56 -3.90
C ALA A 7 0.97 -28.45 -2.86
N GLY A 8 1.25 -28.72 -1.58
CA GLY A 8 1.16 -27.73 -0.50
C GLY A 8 2.15 -26.56 -0.67
N GLN A 9 3.38 -26.82 -1.13
CA GLN A 9 4.34 -25.74 -1.40
C GLN A 9 3.88 -24.79 -2.51
N ARG A 10 3.20 -25.32 -3.55
CA ARG A 10 2.67 -24.51 -4.65
C ARG A 10 1.53 -23.60 -4.22
N THR A 11 0.63 -24.09 -3.38
CA THR A 11 -0.50 -23.29 -2.86
C THR A 11 0.01 -22.17 -1.95
N VAL A 12 1.02 -22.45 -1.11
CA VAL A 12 1.66 -21.45 -0.26
C VAL A 12 2.39 -20.39 -1.10
N ALA A 13 3.19 -20.80 -2.09
CA ALA A 13 3.86 -19.87 -2.99
C ALA A 13 2.89 -19.00 -3.79
N ALA A 14 1.74 -19.55 -4.21
CA ALA A 14 0.67 -18.79 -4.86
C ALA A 14 0.05 -17.75 -3.91
N CYS A 15 -0.19 -18.11 -2.66
CA CYS A 15 -0.71 -17.20 -1.63
C CYS A 15 0.25 -16.04 -1.34
N TYR A 16 1.55 -16.28 -1.20
CA TYR A 16 2.52 -15.21 -1.01
C TYR A 16 2.52 -14.20 -2.18
N ARG A 17 2.41 -14.67 -3.43
CA ARG A 17 2.38 -13.78 -4.60
C ARG A 17 1.18 -12.83 -4.58
N THR A 18 -0.01 -13.29 -4.20
CA THR A 18 -1.20 -12.43 -4.14
C THR A 18 -1.06 -11.37 -3.05
N ILE A 19 -0.46 -11.75 -1.93
CA ILE A 19 -0.25 -10.84 -0.80
C ILE A 19 0.79 -9.77 -1.14
N TYR A 20 1.91 -10.14 -1.76
CA TYR A 20 2.89 -9.17 -2.25
C TYR A 20 2.33 -8.26 -3.35
N ALA A 21 1.45 -8.77 -4.23
CA ALA A 21 0.78 -7.95 -5.23
C ALA A 21 -0.10 -6.86 -4.59
N ARG A 22 -0.88 -7.20 -3.55
CA ARG A 22 -1.67 -6.23 -2.77
C ARG A 22 -0.79 -5.24 -1.98
N ALA A 23 0.32 -5.71 -1.42
CA ALA A 23 1.27 -4.84 -0.74
C ALA A 23 1.85 -3.77 -1.69
N ARG A 24 2.18 -4.17 -2.92
CA ARG A 24 2.73 -3.28 -3.95
C ARG A 24 1.73 -2.18 -4.33
N THR A 25 0.45 -2.51 -4.49
CA THR A 25 -0.57 -1.51 -4.82
C THR A 25 -0.77 -0.53 -3.68
N GLY A 26 -0.85 -0.99 -2.43
CA GLY A 26 -0.94 -0.11 -1.26
C GLY A 26 0.24 0.85 -1.13
N LEU A 27 1.47 0.35 -1.34
CA LEU A 27 2.68 1.19 -1.33
C LEU A 27 2.74 2.18 -2.50
N ALA A 28 2.24 1.80 -3.68
CA ALA A 28 2.17 2.70 -4.83
C ALA A 28 1.23 3.89 -4.55
N PHE A 29 0.08 3.63 -3.92
CA PHE A 29 -0.86 4.67 -3.50
C PHE A 29 -0.28 5.63 -2.46
N ILE A 30 0.45 5.11 -1.47
CA ILE A 30 1.14 5.94 -0.48
C ILE A 30 2.18 6.83 -1.18
N ARG A 31 2.97 6.28 -2.11
CA ARG A 31 3.97 7.05 -2.86
C ARG A 31 3.34 8.20 -3.63
N THR A 32 2.26 7.95 -4.38
CA THR A 32 1.58 9.00 -5.13
C THR A 32 0.94 10.03 -4.20
N GLY A 33 0.38 9.60 -3.07
CA GLY A 33 -0.19 10.51 -2.07
C GLY A 33 0.85 11.45 -1.46
N VAL A 34 2.06 10.95 -1.14
CA VAL A 34 3.17 11.78 -0.65
C VAL A 34 3.65 12.77 -1.72
N SER A 35 3.72 12.37 -3.00
CA SER A 35 4.02 13.30 -4.09
C SER A 35 2.98 14.42 -4.20
N PHE A 36 1.68 14.10 -4.07
CA PHE A 36 0.62 15.12 -4.06
C PHE A 36 0.74 16.08 -2.88
N LEU A 37 1.03 15.59 -1.68
CA LEU A 37 1.27 16.44 -0.50
C LEU A 37 2.49 17.35 -0.69
N GLY A 38 3.58 16.83 -1.28
CA GLY A 38 4.76 17.62 -1.60
C GLY A 38 4.49 18.72 -2.63
N LEU A 39 3.69 18.43 -3.66
CA LEU A 39 3.24 19.43 -4.63
C LEU A 39 2.40 20.51 -3.97
N ALA A 40 1.51 20.15 -3.04
CA ALA A 40 0.69 21.09 -2.31
C ALA A 40 1.55 22.04 -1.48
N LEU A 41 2.42 21.48 -0.62
CA LEU A 41 3.34 22.27 0.21
C LEU A 41 4.26 23.16 -0.64
N GLY A 42 4.74 22.66 -1.78
CA GLY A 42 5.52 23.44 -2.73
C GLY A 42 4.73 24.63 -3.31
N LEU A 43 3.46 24.41 -3.68
CA LEU A 43 2.60 25.45 -4.22
C LEU A 43 2.28 26.53 -3.18
N ILE A 44 1.96 26.14 -1.94
CA ILE A 44 1.80 27.05 -0.80
C ILE A 44 3.07 27.91 -0.61
N SER A 45 4.24 27.26 -0.66
CA SER A 45 5.51 27.95 -0.43
C SER A 45 5.86 28.98 -1.51
N TYR A 46 5.42 28.76 -2.76
CA TYR A 46 5.78 29.60 -3.89
C TYR A 46 4.78 30.74 -4.13
N PHE A 47 3.47 30.48 -3.98
CA PHE A 47 2.41 31.46 -4.28
C PHE A 47 1.79 32.15 -3.06
N GLY A 48 2.03 31.65 -1.83
CA GLY A 48 1.45 32.21 -0.60
C GLY A 48 -0.08 32.05 -0.50
N PHE A 49 -0.72 32.78 0.43
CA PHE A 49 -2.19 32.81 0.61
C PHE A 49 -2.88 33.60 -0.51
N SER A 50 -3.07 32.97 -1.68
CA SER A 50 -3.83 33.51 -2.82
C SER A 50 -5.02 32.60 -3.17
N LEU A 51 -5.76 32.90 -4.25
CA LEU A 51 -6.89 32.09 -4.78
C LEU A 51 -6.54 30.59 -5.00
N LEU A 52 -5.24 30.27 -5.08
CA LEU A 52 -4.72 28.90 -5.17
C LEU A 52 -4.88 28.09 -3.87
N THR A 53 -5.23 28.72 -2.74
CA THR A 53 -5.51 28.04 -1.47
C THR A 53 -6.62 26.99 -1.56
N ILE A 54 -7.64 27.21 -2.41
CA ILE A 54 -8.68 26.21 -2.67
C ILE A 54 -8.11 24.99 -3.42
N PHE A 55 -7.26 25.25 -4.41
CA PHE A 55 -6.56 24.19 -5.15
C PHE A 55 -5.61 23.41 -4.24
N ASP A 56 -4.87 24.09 -3.37
CA ASP A 56 -4.01 23.47 -2.37
C ASP A 56 -4.78 22.61 -1.39
N LEU A 57 -5.92 23.11 -0.88
CA LEU A 57 -6.78 22.33 -0.01
C LEU A 57 -7.26 21.06 -0.70
N MET A 58 -7.67 21.15 -1.97
CA MET A 58 -8.07 19.99 -2.76
C MET A 58 -6.91 19.01 -2.98
N LEU A 59 -5.70 19.52 -3.20
CA LEU A 59 -4.50 18.71 -3.40
C LEU A 59 -4.07 17.99 -2.11
N ILE A 60 -4.17 18.67 -0.97
CA ILE A 60 -3.91 18.10 0.36
C ILE A 60 -4.94 17.04 0.68
N VAL A 61 -6.23 17.34 0.52
CA VAL A 61 -7.32 16.40 0.79
C VAL A 61 -7.18 15.16 -0.11
N GLY A 62 -6.94 15.36 -1.41
CA GLY A 62 -6.68 14.27 -2.35
C GLY A 62 -5.46 13.43 -1.94
N GLY A 63 -4.34 14.07 -1.61
CA GLY A 63 -3.13 13.39 -1.13
C GLY A 63 -3.36 12.57 0.12
N VAL A 64 -4.09 13.11 1.11
CA VAL A 64 -4.46 12.39 2.34
C VAL A 64 -5.37 11.21 2.03
N LEU A 65 -6.38 11.37 1.17
CA LEU A 65 -7.26 10.27 0.77
C LEU A 65 -6.46 9.13 0.11
N PHE A 66 -5.54 9.43 -0.80
CA PHE A 66 -4.68 8.42 -1.42
C PHE A 66 -3.76 7.72 -0.40
N VAL A 67 -3.23 8.43 0.59
CA VAL A 67 -2.43 7.82 1.66
C VAL A 67 -3.28 6.93 2.55
N VAL A 68 -4.48 7.39 2.93
CA VAL A 68 -5.41 6.64 3.79
C VAL A 68 -5.92 5.38 3.08
N ASP A 69 -6.35 5.49 1.82
CA ASP A 69 -6.77 4.33 1.02
C ASP A 69 -5.60 3.34 0.82
N GLY A 70 -4.40 3.85 0.52
CA GLY A 70 -3.20 3.04 0.40
C GLY A 70 -2.83 2.33 1.71
N ALA A 71 -2.98 3.00 2.85
CA ALA A 71 -2.71 2.45 4.18
C ALA A 71 -3.78 1.44 4.61
N LEU A 72 -5.07 1.74 4.39
CA LEU A 72 -6.19 0.84 4.63
C LEU A 72 -6.08 -0.43 3.80
N TRP A 73 -5.51 -0.38 2.59
CA TRP A 73 -5.26 -1.57 1.79
C TRP A 73 -3.98 -2.33 2.20
N TYR A 74 -2.99 -1.63 2.76
CA TYR A 74 -1.72 -2.21 3.20
C TYR A 74 -1.77 -2.88 4.60
N LEU A 75 -2.53 -2.32 5.53
CA LEU A 75 -2.72 -2.84 6.89
C LEU A 75 -3.31 -4.27 6.95
N PRO A 76 -4.39 -4.63 6.20
CA PRO A 76 -4.94 -5.98 6.21
C PRO A 76 -3.95 -6.98 5.64
N VAL A 77 -3.15 -6.61 4.64
CA VAL A 77 -2.05 -7.44 4.14
C VAL A 77 -1.06 -7.81 5.25
N ARG A 78 -0.71 -6.87 6.13
CA ARG A 78 0.17 -7.17 7.28
C ARG A 78 -0.50 -8.10 8.28
N LYS A 79 -1.80 -7.93 8.53
CA LYS A 79 -2.55 -8.81 9.44
C LYS A 79 -2.68 -10.23 8.87
N GLU A 80 -3.00 -10.35 7.58
CA GLU A 80 -3.08 -11.63 6.89
C GLU A 80 -1.71 -12.35 6.85
N GLN A 81 -0.61 -11.63 6.64
CA GLN A 81 0.74 -12.22 6.74
C GLN A 81 1.11 -12.69 8.15
N ALA A 82 0.62 -12.00 9.18
CA ALA A 82 0.86 -12.38 10.58
C ALA A 82 0.06 -13.62 10.97
N GLU A 83 -1.15 -13.78 10.42
CA GLU A 83 -2.05 -14.91 10.73
C GLU A 83 -1.85 -16.14 9.84
N THR A 84 -1.23 -16.00 8.66
CA THR A 84 -0.86 -17.17 7.86
C THR A 84 0.07 -18.07 8.68
N PRO A 85 -0.34 -19.31 9.01
CA PRO A 85 0.52 -20.21 9.75
C PRO A 85 1.78 -20.45 8.92
N ARG A 86 2.96 -20.25 9.53
CA ARG A 86 4.22 -20.80 9.01
C ARG A 86 4.06 -22.31 9.01
N CYS A 87 3.56 -22.88 7.93
CA CYS A 87 3.64 -24.32 7.78
C CYS A 87 5.14 -24.69 7.79
N PRO A 88 5.57 -25.59 8.69
CA PRO A 88 6.96 -26.00 8.75
C PRO A 88 7.38 -26.55 7.40
N VAL A 89 8.53 -26.09 6.91
CA VAL A 89 9.19 -26.72 5.77
C VAL A 89 9.58 -28.12 6.26
N PRO A 90 9.05 -29.21 5.68
CA PRO A 90 9.59 -30.53 6.01
C PRO A 90 11.02 -30.57 5.45
N THR A 91 11.99 -30.52 6.36
CA THR A 91 13.40 -30.87 6.10
C THR A 91 13.51 -32.33 5.70
#